data_AF-A0A960LBH3-F1
#
_entry.id   AF-A0A960LBH3-F1
#
_cell.length_a   1.000
_cell.length_b   1.000
_cell.length_c   1.000
_cell.angle_alpha   90.00
_cell.angle_beta   90.00
_cell.angle_gamma   90.00
#
_symmetry.space_group_name_H-M   'P 1'
#
loop_
_entity.id
_entity.type
_entity.pdbx_description
1 polymer ?
#
loop_
_entity_poly.entity_id
_entity_poly.type
_entity_poly.pdbx_seq_one_letter_code
_entity_poly.pdbx_strand_id
1 'polypeptide(L)'
;MAPDPRPRRWRLVLLAATLLLVLDLARPPRDQWSARVLLAGIHLYQATLSPRMSGMGVHCRFTPTCSHYGEAVIRQDGALVGTARAVWRIMRCGPWTAAGTVEPP
;
A
#
# COMPACT_ATOMS: atom_id res chain seq x y z
N MET A 1 -21.21 41.07 -4.55
CA MET A 1 -20.56 39.90 -5.18
C MET A 1 -21.25 38.65 -4.66
N ALA A 2 -22.23 38.11 -5.39
CA ALA A 2 -22.94 36.91 -4.96
C ALA A 2 -22.07 35.66 -5.27
N PRO A 3 -21.92 34.70 -4.35
CA PRO A 3 -21.19 33.45 -4.65
C PRO A 3 -21.93 32.63 -5.72
N ASP A 4 -21.19 32.10 -6.70
CA ASP A 4 -21.73 31.28 -7.81
C ASP A 4 -22.48 30.04 -7.28
N PRO A 5 -23.77 29.85 -7.61
CA PRO A 5 -24.61 28.76 -7.11
C PRO A 5 -24.38 27.41 -7.82
N ARG A 6 -23.47 27.31 -8.80
CA ARG A 6 -23.22 26.03 -9.47
C ARG A 6 -22.66 25.00 -8.46
N PRO A 7 -23.29 23.83 -8.27
CA PRO A 7 -22.66 22.75 -7.54
C PRO A 7 -21.37 22.42 -8.29
N ARG A 8 -20.26 22.78 -7.66
CA ARG A 8 -18.91 22.55 -8.15
C ARG A 8 -18.83 21.07 -8.55
N ARG A 9 -18.86 20.76 -9.85
CA ARG A 9 -18.98 19.40 -10.38
C ARG A 9 -17.95 18.44 -9.78
N TRP A 10 -16.79 18.97 -9.38
CA TRP A 10 -15.78 18.23 -8.62
C TRP A 10 -16.29 17.65 -7.30
N ARG A 11 -17.21 18.32 -6.58
CA ARG A 11 -17.80 17.80 -5.34
C ARG A 11 -18.56 16.50 -5.60
N LEU A 12 -19.36 16.45 -6.67
CA LEU A 12 -20.08 15.23 -7.05
C LEU A 12 -19.12 14.11 -7.48
N VAL A 13 -18.06 14.46 -8.24
CA VAL A 13 -17.02 13.51 -8.62
C VAL A 13 -16.28 12.95 -7.41
N LEU A 14 -15.90 13.81 -6.45
CA LEU A 14 -15.26 13.36 -5.22
C LEU A 14 -16.19 12.49 -4.38
N LEU A 15 -17.46 12.88 -4.21
CA LEU A 15 -18.43 12.07 -3.46
C LEU A 15 -18.62 10.69 -4.09
N ALA A 16 -18.74 10.62 -5.43
CA ALA A 16 -18.85 9.36 -6.15
C ALA A 16 -17.56 8.51 -6.00
N ALA A 17 -16.38 9.11 -6.13
CA ALA A 17 -15.11 8.42 -5.95
C ALA A 17 -14.93 7.89 -4.52
N THR A 18 -15.27 8.70 -3.51
CA THR A 18 -15.25 8.29 -2.11
C THR A 18 -16.23 7.15 -1.85
N LEU A 19 -17.46 7.22 -2.37
CA LEU A 19 -18.43 6.15 -2.24
C LEU A 19 -17.93 4.85 -2.89
N LEU A 20 -17.37 4.92 -4.10
CA LEU A 20 -16.80 3.76 -4.78
C LEU A 20 -15.62 3.15 -4.01
N LEU A 21 -14.75 3.97 -3.43
CA LEU A 21 -13.64 3.53 -2.59
C LEU A 21 -14.15 2.86 -1.31
N VAL A 22 -15.15 3.44 -0.64
CA VAL A 22 -15.75 2.85 0.57
C VAL A 22 -16.41 1.52 0.26
N LEU A 23 -17.18 1.44 -0.84
CA LEU A 23 -17.81 0.20 -1.29
C LEU A 23 -16.78 -0.87 -1.64
N ASP A 24 -15.62 -0.50 -2.16
CA ASP A 24 -14.51 -1.43 -2.40
C ASP A 24 -13.88 -1.90 -1.09
N LEU A 25 -13.52 -0.99 -0.19
CA LEU A 25 -12.90 -1.33 1.09
C LEU A 25 -13.82 -2.17 1.99
N ALA A 26 -15.14 -2.07 1.81
CA ALA A 26 -16.13 -2.90 2.48
C ALA A 26 -16.22 -4.33 1.92
N ARG A 27 -15.64 -4.62 0.75
CA ARG A 27 -15.60 -5.97 0.17
C ARG A 27 -14.57 -6.84 0.88
N PRO A 28 -14.76 -8.18 0.87
CA PRO A 28 -13.74 -9.10 1.37
C PRO A 28 -12.41 -8.90 0.62
N PRO A 29 -11.25 -9.08 1.27
CA PRO A 29 -9.91 -8.81 0.70
C PRO A 29 -9.67 -9.35 -0.71
N ARG A 30 -10.21 -10.54 -1.04
CA ARG A 30 -10.09 -11.19 -2.35
C ARG A 30 -10.76 -10.42 -3.51
N ASP A 31 -11.78 -9.62 -3.20
CA ASP A 31 -12.62 -8.92 -4.17
C ASP A 31 -12.32 -7.41 -4.25
N GLN A 32 -11.36 -6.92 -3.47
CA GLN A 32 -10.94 -5.52 -3.45
C GLN A 32 -10.12 -5.20 -4.69
N TRP A 33 -10.59 -4.26 -5.52
CA TRP A 33 -9.79 -3.79 -6.65
C TRP A 33 -8.63 -2.91 -6.17
N SER A 34 -8.80 -2.19 -5.05
CA SER A 34 -7.72 -1.44 -4.41
C SER A 34 -6.55 -2.34 -4.01
N ALA A 35 -6.81 -3.52 -3.43
CA ALA A 35 -5.78 -4.49 -3.08
C ALA A 35 -5.01 -4.97 -4.32
N ARG A 36 -5.71 -5.24 -5.44
CA ARG A 36 -5.07 -5.63 -6.71
C ARG A 36 -4.16 -4.54 -7.26
N VAL A 37 -4.60 -3.29 -7.22
CA VAL A 37 -3.79 -2.14 -7.65
C VAL A 37 -2.54 -2.01 -6.79
N LEU A 38 -2.65 -2.16 -5.46
CA LEU A 38 -1.50 -2.13 -4.55
C LEU A 38 -0.52 -3.27 -4.83
N LEU A 39 -1.01 -4.50 -5.00
CA LEU A 39 -0.18 -5.66 -5.33
C LEU A 39 0.56 -5.46 -6.65
N ALA A 40 -0.12 -4.95 -7.68
CA ALA A 40 0.50 -4.62 -8.96
C ALA A 40 1.61 -3.55 -8.80
N GLY A 41 1.39 -2.55 -7.95
CA GLY A 41 2.42 -1.56 -7.59
C GLY A 41 3.63 -2.18 -6.88
N ILE A 42 3.40 -3.12 -5.96
CA ILE A 42 4.48 -3.86 -5.29
C ILE A 42 5.27 -4.70 -6.30
N HIS A 43 4.60 -5.41 -7.20
CA HIS A 43 5.27 -6.20 -8.25
C HIS A 43 6.07 -5.32 -9.21
N LEU A 44 5.52 -4.17 -9.60
CA LEU A 44 6.25 -3.18 -10.42
C LEU A 44 7.48 -2.66 -9.69
N TYR A 45 7.37 -2.36 -8.39
CA TYR A 45 8.49 -1.96 -7.55
C TYR A 45 9.56 -3.06 -7.47
N GLN A 46 9.15 -4.32 -7.25
CA GLN A 46 10.05 -5.47 -7.20
C GLN A 46 10.80 -5.65 -8.54
N ALA A 47 10.12 -5.43 -9.67
CA ALA A 47 10.72 -5.56 -11.00
C ALA A 47 11.65 -4.40 -11.38
N THR A 48 11.37 -3.17 -10.91
CA THR A 48 12.06 -1.96 -11.41
C THR A 48 13.00 -1.29 -10.41
N LEU A 49 12.60 -1.23 -9.14
CA LEU A 49 13.28 -0.46 -8.10
C LEU A 49 14.12 -1.36 -7.20
N SER A 50 13.69 -2.59 -6.92
CA SER A 50 14.45 -3.54 -6.08
C SER A 50 15.89 -3.81 -6.57
N PRO A 51 16.14 -4.01 -7.89
CA PRO A 51 17.50 -4.18 -8.40
C PRO A 51 18.36 -2.92 -8.22
N ARG A 52 17.74 -1.74 -8.36
CA ARG A 52 18.44 -0.44 -8.23
C ARG A 52 18.81 -0.12 -6.78
N MET A 53 17.92 -0.39 -5.83
CA MET A 53 18.20 -0.20 -4.40
C MET A 53 19.28 -1.13 -3.88
N SER A 54 19.28 -2.38 -4.34
CA SER A 54 20.34 -3.34 -4.01
C SER A 54 21.70 -2.87 -4.52
N GLY A 55 21.75 -2.26 -5.72
CA GLY A 55 22.97 -1.64 -6.25
C GLY A 55 23.44 -0.38 -5.50
N MET A 56 22.54 0.30 -4.78
CA MET A 56 22.85 1.47 -3.93
C MET A 56 23.19 1.09 -2.48
N GLY A 57 23.27 -0.21 -2.15
CA GLY A 57 23.59 -0.69 -0.81
C GLY A 57 22.45 -0.56 0.22
N VAL A 58 21.23 -0.28 -0.24
CA VAL A 58 20.05 -0.22 0.64
C VAL A 58 19.43 -1.61 0.70
N HIS A 59 19.68 -2.31 1.81
CA HIS A 59 19.14 -3.65 2.05
C HIS A 59 18.05 -3.63 3.11
N CYS A 60 16.96 -4.33 2.83
CA CYS A 60 15.93 -4.58 3.83
C CYS A 60 16.53 -5.42 4.97
N ARG A 61 16.27 -5.01 6.21
CA ARG A 61 16.80 -5.66 7.41
C ARG A 61 15.93 -6.81 7.91
N PHE A 62 14.72 -6.95 7.37
CA PHE A 62 13.78 -7.99 7.75
C PHE A 62 13.77 -9.18 6.78
N THR A 63 13.38 -10.35 7.28
CA THR A 63 13.15 -11.57 6.50
C THR A 63 11.74 -12.12 6.79
N PRO A 64 10.87 -12.30 5.77
CA PRO A 64 11.04 -11.86 4.38
C PRO A 64 11.17 -10.32 4.26
N THR A 65 11.59 -9.83 3.09
CA THR A 65 11.77 -8.38 2.85
C THR A 65 10.45 -7.61 3.02
N CYS A 66 10.51 -6.31 3.30
CA CYS A 66 9.32 -5.47 3.46
C CYS A 66 8.35 -5.54 2.27
N SER A 67 8.86 -5.70 1.04
CA SER A 67 8.03 -5.84 -0.16
C SER A 67 7.27 -7.18 -0.19
N HIS A 68 7.92 -8.29 0.13
CA HIS A 68 7.26 -9.60 0.23
C HIS A 68 6.31 -9.70 1.41
N TYR A 69 6.67 -9.09 2.55
CA TYR A 69 5.75 -8.97 3.68
C TYR A 69 4.51 -8.16 3.29
N GLY A 70 4.70 -6.99 2.68
CA GLY A 70 3.61 -6.13 2.23
C GLY A 70 2.67 -6.84 1.27
N GLU A 71 3.21 -7.60 0.32
CA GLU A 71 2.44 -8.44 -0.58
C GLU A 71 1.60 -9.49 0.17
N ALA A 72 2.18 -10.18 1.15
CA ALA A 72 1.48 -11.21 1.92
C ALA A 72 0.34 -10.63 2.76
N VAL A 73 0.59 -9.55 3.53
CA VAL A 73 -0.44 -8.96 4.40
C VAL A 73 -1.54 -8.25 3.61
N ILE A 74 -1.25 -7.66 2.45
CA ILE A 74 -2.29 -7.07 1.58
C ILE A 74 -3.17 -8.16 0.98
N ARG A 75 -2.59 -9.32 0.62
CA ARG A 75 -3.35 -10.45 0.11
C ARG A 75 -4.26 -11.09 1.18
N GLN A 76 -3.81 -11.10 2.43
CA GLN A 76 -4.54 -11.71 3.55
C GLN A 76 -5.58 -10.76 4.16
N ASP A 77 -5.17 -9.53 4.49
CA ASP A 77 -5.96 -8.58 5.29
C ASP A 77 -6.64 -7.49 4.45
N GLY A 78 -6.35 -7.42 3.14
CA GLY A 78 -6.89 -6.43 2.22
C GLY A 78 -6.09 -5.12 2.19
N ALA A 79 -6.57 -4.16 1.41
CA ALA A 79 -5.85 -2.93 1.09
C ALA A 79 -5.59 -2.07 2.33
N LEU A 80 -6.58 -1.89 3.22
CA LEU A 80 -6.45 -0.97 4.35
C LEU A 80 -5.50 -1.54 5.43
N VAL A 81 -5.85 -2.70 5.99
CA VAL A 81 -5.13 -3.33 7.10
C VAL A 81 -3.76 -3.81 6.64
N GLY A 82 -3.68 -4.45 5.47
CA GLY A 82 -2.43 -4.90 4.90
C GLY A 82 -1.46 -3.75 4.65
N THR A 83 -1.93 -2.62 4.11
CA THR A 83 -1.08 -1.43 3.92
C THR A 83 -0.62 -0.87 5.26
N ALA A 84 -1.49 -0.78 6.27
CA ALA A 84 -1.10 -0.29 7.59
C ALA A 84 0.03 -1.14 8.22
N ARG A 85 -0.10 -2.49 8.15
CA ARG A 85 0.94 -3.41 8.64
C ARG A 85 2.24 -3.27 7.85
N ALA A 86 2.16 -3.18 6.53
CA ALA A 86 3.32 -3.00 5.65
C ALA A 86 4.06 -1.69 5.95
N VAL A 87 3.34 -0.57 6.04
CA VAL A 87 3.90 0.75 6.35
C VAL A 87 4.55 0.78 7.72
N TRP A 88 3.89 0.21 8.73
CA TRP A 88 4.46 0.08 10.07
C TRP A 88 5.80 -0.68 10.09
N ARG A 89 5.92 -1.75 9.29
CA ARG A 89 7.18 -2.48 9.16
C ARG A 89 8.23 -1.67 8.40
N ILE A 90 7.86 -0.97 7.33
CA ILE A 90 8.78 -0.10 6.56
C ILE A 90 9.37 1.00 7.45
N MET A 91 8.55 1.66 8.27
CA MET A 91 9.02 2.69 9.21
C MET A 91 10.03 2.16 10.23
N ARG A 92 9.97 0.86 10.55
CA ARG A 92 10.94 0.20 11.44
C ARG A 92 12.15 -0.36 10.68
N CYS A 93 12.14 -0.38 9.35
CA CYS A 93 13.23 -0.93 8.54
C CYS A 93 14.36 0.10 8.39
N GLY A 94 15.16 0.29 9.44
CA GLY A 94 16.31 1.20 9.45
C GLY A 94 17.45 0.75 10.36
N PRO A 95 18.49 1.58 10.56
CA PRO A 95 19.71 1.27 11.33
C PRO A 95 19.50 0.63 12.71
N TRP A 96 18.37 0.94 13.35
CA TRP A 96 17.98 0.48 14.68
C TRP A 96 17.45 -0.98 14.73
N THR A 97 17.13 -1.58 13.59
CA THR A 97 16.62 -2.97 13.52
C THR A 97 17.78 -3.91 13.21
N ALA A 98 17.89 -5.07 13.84
CA ALA A 98 18.97 -6.02 13.49
C ALA A 98 18.80 -6.52 12.03
N ALA A 99 19.88 -6.61 11.26
CA ALA A 99 19.81 -7.21 9.94
C ALA A 99 19.48 -8.70 10.06
N GLY A 100 18.56 -9.20 9.23
CA GLY A 100 18.05 -10.58 9.32
C GLY A 100 16.95 -10.79 10.37
N THR A 101 16.30 -9.73 10.86
CA THR A 101 15.18 -9.87 11.80
C THR A 101 14.03 -10.62 11.14
N VAL A 102 13.61 -11.75 11.73
CA VAL A 102 12.53 -12.58 11.18
C VAL A 102 11.18 -12.10 11.71
N GLU A 103 10.30 -11.69 10.81
CA GLU A 103 8.92 -11.30 11.14
C GLU A 103 7.98 -11.88 10.06
N PRO A 104 7.17 -12.90 10.38
CA PRO A 104 6.24 -13.49 9.44
C PRO A 104 4.98 -12.60 9.21
N PRO A 105 4.32 -12.71 8.04
CA PRO A 105 3.05 -12.06 7.73
C PRO A 105 1.88 -12.59 8.55
#